data_AF-A0A925W942-F1
#
_entry.id   AF-A0A925W942-F1
#
_cell.length_a   1.000
_cell.length_b   1.000
_cell.length_c   1.000
_cell.angle_alpha   90.00
_cell.angle_beta   90.00
_cell.angle_gamma   90.00
#
_symmetry.space_group_name_H-M   'P 1'
#
loop_
_entity.id
_entity.type
_entity.pdbx_description
1 polymer ?
#
loop_
_entity_poly.entity_id
_entity_poly.type
_entity_poly.pdbx_seq_one_letter_code
_entity_poly.pdbx_strand_id
1 'polypeptide(L)'
;MSWQPEFAAAFTPASSRQARLDDLAVSVGAAITAHARNVGFTPVITPGLAAPTRHRISHVDQNYLRPETYAAANAPLITAQAVSLSRLVVSEPHAIRCT
;
A
#
# COMPACT_ATOMS: atom_id res chain seq x y z
N MET A 1 -6.33 5.36 3.86
CA MET A 1 -6.40 3.90 4.06
C MET A 1 -6.96 3.62 5.46
N SER A 2 -8.24 3.92 5.68
CA SER A 2 -8.85 3.96 7.02
C SER A 2 -9.20 2.59 7.59
N TRP A 3 -9.39 1.57 6.74
CA TRP A 3 -9.82 0.23 7.15
C TRP A 3 -8.66 -0.68 7.64
N GLN A 4 -7.40 -0.31 7.34
CA GLN A 4 -6.18 -0.98 7.82
C GLN A 4 -5.09 0.07 8.11
N PRO A 5 -5.09 0.69 9.30
CA PRO A 5 -4.12 1.73 9.64
C PRO A 5 -2.68 1.20 9.72
N GLU A 6 -2.50 -0.05 10.16
CA GLU A 6 -1.20 -0.73 10.24
C GLU A 6 -0.49 -0.82 8.89
N PHE A 7 -1.25 -0.98 7.80
CA PHE A 7 -0.70 -0.98 6.45
C PHE A 7 0.00 0.34 6.13
N ALA A 8 -0.65 1.47 6.42
CA ALA A 8 -0.08 2.78 6.14
C ALA A 8 1.07 3.13 7.11
N ALA A 9 1.00 2.67 8.37
CA ALA A 9 2.02 2.91 9.39
C ALA A 9 3.34 2.18 9.10
N ALA A 10 3.30 1.06 8.37
CA ALA A 10 4.48 0.28 8.00
C ALA A 10 5.45 1.03 7.06
N PHE A 11 5.00 2.07 6.37
CA PHE A 11 5.85 2.87 5.48
C PHE A 11 6.61 3.94 6.27
N THR A 12 7.73 3.53 6.87
CA THR A 12 8.64 4.39 7.62
C THR A 12 9.78 4.92 6.75
N PRO A 13 10.29 6.14 7.00
CA PRO A 13 11.42 6.68 6.24
C PRO A 13 12.68 5.84 6.46
N ALA A 14 13.49 5.70 5.41
CA ALA A 14 14.76 4.96 5.45
C ALA A 14 15.83 5.66 6.34
N SER A 15 15.71 6.96 6.56
CA SER A 15 16.58 7.71 7.46
C SER A 15 15.86 8.06 8.76
N SER A 16 16.59 8.06 9.87
CA SER A 16 16.07 8.46 11.19
C SER A 16 15.68 9.94 11.27
N ARG A 17 15.95 10.73 10.23
CA ARG A 17 15.49 12.12 10.14
C ARG A 17 14.04 12.12 9.68
N GLN A 18 13.14 12.18 10.65
CA GLN A 18 11.70 12.24 10.40
C GLN A 18 11.32 13.57 9.74
N ALA A 19 11.34 13.63 8.41
CA ALA A 19 10.59 14.64 7.68
C ALA A 19 9.14 14.19 7.68
N ARG A 20 8.30 14.72 8.60
CA ARG A 20 6.86 14.46 8.56
C ARG A 20 6.32 15.00 7.25
N LEU A 21 5.86 14.09 6.40
CA LEU A 21 5.34 14.37 5.08
C LEU A 21 3.81 14.28 5.19
N ASP A 22 3.15 15.43 5.30
CA ASP A 22 1.69 15.51 5.43
C ASP A 22 1.02 14.75 4.28
N ASP A 23 -0.02 13.96 4.52
CA ASP A 23 -0.66 13.08 3.51
C ASP A 23 0.24 11.97 2.93
N LEU A 24 1.23 11.47 3.70
CA LEU A 24 2.12 10.37 3.27
C LEU A 24 1.35 9.19 2.65
N ALA A 25 0.26 8.77 3.28
CA ALA A 25 -0.55 7.63 2.80
C ALA A 25 -1.12 7.84 1.38
N VAL A 26 -1.41 9.09 0.99
CA VAL A 26 -1.88 9.42 -0.37
C VAL A 26 -0.75 9.23 -1.38
N SER A 27 0.45 9.71 -1.05
CA SER A 27 1.63 9.57 -1.92
C SER A 27 2.10 8.12 -2.04
N VAL A 28 2.05 7.36 -0.94
CA VAL A 28 2.32 5.91 -0.94
C VAL A 28 1.32 5.19 -1.83
N GLY A 29 0.02 5.49 -1.67
CA GLY A 29 -1.03 4.92 -2.52
C GLY A 29 -0.81 5.23 -4.01
N ALA A 30 -0.45 6.47 -4.34
CA ALA A 30 -0.16 6.88 -5.72
C ALA A 30 1.04 6.12 -6.30
N ALA A 31 2.13 5.98 -5.54
CA ALA A 31 3.33 5.24 -5.96
C ALA A 31 3.02 3.74 -6.18
N ILE A 32 2.37 3.09 -5.22
CA ILE A 32 1.99 1.67 -5.34
C ILE A 32 1.02 1.46 -6.52
N THR A 33 0.07 2.37 -6.74
CA THR A 33 -0.86 2.29 -7.87
C THR A 33 -0.14 2.38 -9.22
N ALA A 34 0.82 3.31 -9.33
CA ALA A 34 1.63 3.45 -10.54
C ALA A 34 2.45 2.19 -10.83
N HIS A 35 3.09 1.60 -9.81
CA HIS A 35 3.85 0.37 -9.93
C HIS A 35 2.98 -0.82 -10.29
N ALA A 36 1.88 -1.03 -9.58
CA ALA A 36 0.96 -2.15 -9.81
C ALA A 36 0.32 -2.11 -11.21
N ARG A 37 0.18 -0.92 -11.80
CA ARG A 37 -0.42 -0.72 -13.13
C ARG A 37 0.61 -0.58 -14.25
N ASN A 38 1.91 -0.48 -13.95
CA ASN A 38 2.98 -0.26 -14.93
C ASN A 38 2.80 1.01 -15.79
N VAL A 39 2.25 2.08 -15.21
CA VAL A 39 1.87 3.30 -15.96
C VAL A 39 2.81 4.50 -15.74
N GLY A 40 3.83 4.32 -14.90
CA GLY A 40 4.67 5.44 -14.43
C GLY A 40 3.89 6.44 -13.57
N PHE A 41 4.52 7.58 -13.22
CA PHE A 41 3.91 8.54 -12.28
C PHE A 41 3.00 9.59 -12.94
N THR A 42 3.13 9.82 -14.26
CA THR A 42 2.31 10.80 -14.99
C THR A 42 0.81 10.69 -14.73
N PRO A 43 0.19 9.50 -14.80
CA PRO A 43 -1.27 9.39 -14.65
C PRO A 43 -1.78 9.41 -13.20
N VAL A 44 -0.89 9.35 -12.20
CA VAL A 44 -1.26 9.42 -10.78
C VAL A 44 -0.98 10.79 -10.16
N ILE A 45 -0.46 11.74 -10.95
CA ILE A 45 -0.24 13.12 -10.53
C ILE A 45 -1.55 13.91 -10.65
N THR A 46 -1.89 14.66 -9.61
CA THR A 46 -3.03 15.58 -9.63
C THR A 46 -2.53 17.02 -9.49
N PRO A 47 -2.62 17.85 -10.55
CA PRO A 47 -2.29 19.26 -10.47
C PRO A 47 -3.12 19.97 -9.40
N GLY A 48 -2.49 20.83 -8.59
CA GLY A 48 -3.18 21.60 -7.55
C GLY A 48 -3.37 20.89 -6.20
N LEU A 49 -3.01 19.60 -6.09
CA LEU A 49 -2.95 18.90 -4.79
C LEU A 49 -1.50 18.80 -4.30
N ALA A 50 -1.28 19.05 -3.00
CA ALA A 50 0.05 19.00 -2.40
C ALA A 50 0.64 17.58 -2.35
N ALA A 51 -0.21 16.54 -2.40
CA ALA A 51 0.19 15.18 -2.07
C ALA A 51 0.71 14.32 -3.25
N PRO A 52 0.12 14.33 -4.44
CA PRO A 52 0.59 13.54 -5.57
C PRO A 52 1.31 14.41 -6.61
N THR A 53 2.38 15.11 -6.22
CA THR A 53 3.29 15.73 -7.20
C THR A 53 4.35 14.73 -7.64
N ARG A 54 4.89 14.87 -8.85
CA ARG A 54 5.95 13.97 -9.37
C ARG A 54 7.13 13.84 -8.41
N HIS A 55 7.61 14.98 -7.91
CA HIS A 55 8.73 15.05 -6.97
C HIS A 55 8.43 14.26 -5.69
N ARG A 56 7.23 14.44 -5.15
CA ARG A 56 6.82 13.82 -3.90
C ARG A 56 6.63 12.30 -4.04
N ILE A 57 6.04 11.84 -5.13
CA ILE A 57 5.92 10.40 -5.43
C ILE A 57 7.31 9.77 -5.58
N SER A 58 8.22 10.42 -6.33
CA SER A 58 9.60 9.95 -6.48
C SER A 58 10.34 9.88 -5.15
N HIS A 59 10.15 10.87 -4.27
CA HIS A 59 10.75 10.87 -2.94
C HIS A 59 10.23 9.72 -2.08
N VAL A 60 8.91 9.47 -2.10
CA VAL A 60 8.28 8.36 -1.37
C VAL A 60 8.77 7.01 -1.89
N ASP A 61 8.83 6.86 -3.22
CA ASP A 61 9.34 5.65 -3.85
C ASP A 61 10.76 5.30 -3.40
N GLN A 62 11.66 6.29 -3.36
CA GLN A 62 13.06 6.09 -2.99
C GLN A 62 13.29 5.90 -1.49
N ASN A 63 12.48 6.53 -0.63
CA ASN A 63 12.78 6.63 0.81
C ASN A 63 11.83 5.82 1.71
N TYR A 64 10.69 5.38 1.19
CA TYR A 64 9.64 4.71 1.98
C TYR A 64 9.25 3.34 1.42
N LEU A 65 9.30 3.14 0.10
CA LEU A 65 8.96 1.85 -0.54
C LEU A 65 10.18 0.95 -0.62
N ARG A 66 10.24 -0.03 0.28
CA ARG A 66 11.36 -0.96 0.45
C ARG A 66 10.84 -2.37 0.72
N PRO A 67 11.59 -3.44 0.38
CA PRO A 67 11.15 -4.81 0.63
C PRO A 67 10.63 -5.05 2.05
N GLU A 68 11.31 -4.50 3.05
CA GLU A 68 10.99 -4.60 4.47
C GLU A 68 9.72 -3.82 4.86
N THR A 69 9.46 -2.65 4.27
CA THR A 69 8.21 -1.90 4.52
C THR A 69 7.04 -2.58 3.82
N TYR A 70 7.25 -3.16 2.62
CA TYR A 70 6.25 -4.02 1.97
C TYR A 70 5.94 -5.28 2.78
N ALA A 71 6.96 -5.95 3.32
CA ALA A 71 6.76 -7.13 4.16
C ALA A 71 5.93 -6.79 5.41
N ALA A 72 6.28 -5.70 6.10
CA ALA A 72 5.54 -5.21 7.26
C ALA A 72 4.10 -4.80 6.90
N ALA A 73 3.90 -4.09 5.79
CA ALA A 73 2.58 -3.65 5.32
C ALA A 73 1.69 -4.84 4.93
N ASN A 74 2.25 -5.89 4.33
CA ASN A 74 1.51 -7.06 3.88
C ASN A 74 1.10 -7.99 5.04
N ALA A 75 1.84 -8.01 6.15
CA ALA A 75 1.53 -8.87 7.30
C ALA A 75 0.07 -8.76 7.79
N PRO A 76 -0.48 -7.57 8.13
CA PRO A 76 -1.88 -7.46 8.56
C PRO A 76 -2.88 -7.85 7.46
N LEU A 77 -2.56 -7.61 6.19
CA LEU A 77 -3.41 -8.00 5.06
C LEU A 77 -3.49 -9.52 4.91
N ILE A 78 -2.35 -10.21 5.00
CA ILE A 78 -2.26 -11.67 4.92
C ILE A 78 -3.03 -12.31 6.07
N THR A 79 -2.88 -11.80 7.29
CA THR A 79 -3.65 -12.27 8.45
C THR A 79 -5.15 -12.11 8.24
N ALA A 80 -5.60 -10.95 7.77
CA ALA A 80 -7.01 -10.72 7.47
C ALA A 80 -7.55 -11.66 6.38
N GLN A 81 -6.76 -11.90 5.33
CA GLN A 81 -7.11 -12.83 4.26
C GLN A 81 -7.20 -14.28 4.76
N ALA A 82 -6.26 -14.73 5.59
CA ALA A 82 -6.28 -16.08 6.15
C ALA A 82 -7.54 -16.35 6.98
N VAL A 83 -8.00 -15.35 7.75
CA VAL A 83 -9.26 -15.44 8.52
C VAL A 83 -10.48 -15.50 7.60
N SER A 84 -10.50 -14.73 6.51
CA SER A 84 -11.60 -14.76 5.55
C SER A 84 -11.68 -16.12 4.84
N LEU A 85 -10.54 -16.64 4.39
CA LEU A 85 -10.46 -17.95 3.73
C LEU A 85 -10.85 -19.09 4.66
N SER A 86 -10.40 -19.08 5.92
CA SER A 86 -10.80 -20.11 6.88
C SER A 86 -12.31 -20.10 7.15
N ARG A 87 -12.95 -18.91 7.15
CA ARG A 87 -14.41 -18.79 7.26
C ARG A 87 -15.15 -19.35 6.03
N LEU A 88 -14.67 -19.06 4.83
CA LEU A 88 -15.26 -19.56 3.59
C LEU A 88 -15.15 -21.08 3.46
N VAL A 89 -14.00 -21.65 3.83
CA VAL A 89 -13.79 -23.11 3.83
C VAL A 89 -14.73 -23.81 4.81
N VAL A 90 -15.07 -23.18 5.93
CA VAL A 90 -15.99 -23.74 6.92
C VAL A 90 -17.47 -23.57 6.53
N SER A 91 -17.84 -22.54 5.75
CA SER A 91 -19.24 -22.29 5.37
C SER A 91 -19.70 -23.01 4.09
N GLU A 92 -18.80 -23.37 3.17
CA GLU A 92 -19.13 -23.99 1.88
C GLU A 92 -18.23 -25.22 1.59
N PRO A 93 -18.41 -26.35 2.29
CA PRO A 93 -17.54 -27.53 2.10
C PRO A 93 -17.67 -28.22 0.72
N HIS A 94 -18.62 -27.79 -0.14
CA HIS A 94 -18.89 -28.42 -1.45
C HIS A 94 -18.85 -27.49 -2.68
N ALA A 95 -18.54 -26.21 -2.53
CA ALA A 95 -18.58 -25.27 -3.67
C ALA A 95 -17.34 -25.32 -4.59
N ILE A 96 -16.27 -26.01 -4.20
CA ILE A 96 -15.08 -26.18 -5.07
C ILE A 96 -15.31 -27.37 -6.01
N ARG A 97 -16.29 -27.26 -6.91
CA ARG A 97 -16.26 -28.00 -8.18
C ARG A 97 -15.85 -27.02 -9.26
N CYS A 98 -14.57 -27.08 -9.62
CA CYS A 98 -14.07 -26.46 -10.84
C CYS A 98 -14.77 -27.10 -12.05
N THR A 99 -15.61 -26.33 -12.75
CA THR A 99 -15.83 -26.49 -14.19
C THR A 99 -14.76 -25.71 -14.94
#